data_AF-A0A8J5FUB5-F1
#
_entry.id   AF-A0A8J5FUB5-F1
#
_cell.length_a   1.000
_cell.length_b   1.000
_cell.length_c   1.000
_cell.angle_alpha   90.00
_cell.angle_beta   90.00
_cell.angle_gamma   90.00
#
_symmetry.space_group_name_H-M   'P 1'
#
loop_
_entity.id
_entity.type
_entity.pdbx_description
1 polymer ?
#
loop_
_entity_poly.entity_id
_entity_poly.type
_entity_poly.pdbx_seq_one_letter_code
_entity_poly.pdbx_strand_id
1 'polypeptide(L)'
;MRLHARQSGAEPFSFVSIKGVFSGNLSLDITEGSLWKLKHSGFCGMRSKKFNGFIDLESYDTLAMRVRGDGRCYISTIPLHQYVAKYKGRVISSETEMNPSRVVAMALSVNAERDVRVPISGPGDFRLEIDWIKALRTTDLI
;
A
#
# COMPACT_ATOMS: atom_id res chain seq x y z
N MET A 1 -9.98 -1.10 11.08
CA MET A 1 -10.19 -2.25 10.17
C MET A 1 -9.01 -3.21 10.30
N ARG A 2 -9.25 -4.53 10.26
CA ARG A 2 -8.31 -5.58 10.72
C ARG A 2 -7.74 -6.35 9.52
N LEU A 3 -6.49 -6.80 9.61
CA LEU A 3 -5.83 -7.59 8.57
C LEU A 3 -5.39 -8.90 9.22
N HIS A 4 -5.83 -10.03 8.67
CA HIS A 4 -5.48 -11.36 9.13
C HIS A 4 -4.60 -11.99 8.05
N ALA A 5 -3.37 -12.33 8.41
CA ALA A 5 -2.50 -13.12 7.57
C ALA A 5 -2.86 -14.60 7.74
N ARG A 6 -3.08 -15.32 6.63
CA ARG A 6 -3.33 -16.77 6.63
C ARG A 6 -2.50 -17.43 5.52
N GLN A 7 -1.69 -18.41 5.92
CA GLN A 7 -0.96 -19.30 5.01
C GLN A 7 -1.73 -20.63 4.94
N SER A 8 -2.12 -21.06 3.75
CA SER A 8 -2.62 -22.43 3.49
C SER A 8 -1.82 -23.02 2.33
N GLY A 9 -1.32 -24.24 2.50
CA GLY A 9 -0.24 -24.85 1.70
C GLY A 9 -0.43 -25.05 0.19
N ALA A 10 -1.48 -24.49 -0.42
CA ALA A 10 -1.72 -24.51 -1.86
C ALA A 10 -2.10 -23.14 -2.45
N GLU A 11 -2.33 -22.11 -1.62
CA GLU A 11 -2.83 -20.80 -2.06
C GLU A 11 -1.80 -19.70 -1.77
N PRO A 12 -1.74 -18.63 -2.60
CA PRO A 12 -0.85 -17.52 -2.33
C PRO A 12 -1.13 -16.88 -0.97
N PHE A 13 -0.08 -16.45 -0.27
CA PHE A 13 -0.21 -15.91 1.08
C PHE A 13 -1.06 -14.66 1.07
N SER A 14 -2.19 -14.69 1.77
CA SER A 14 -3.12 -13.55 1.82
C SER A 14 -2.91 -12.75 3.10
N PHE A 15 -2.74 -11.43 2.95
CA PHE A 15 -2.66 -10.49 4.07
C PHE A 15 -4.03 -9.98 4.52
N VAL A 16 -5.01 -10.11 3.63
CA VAL A 16 -6.31 -9.45 3.72
C VAL A 16 -7.40 -10.50 3.60
N SER A 17 -8.09 -10.75 4.71
CA SER A 17 -9.38 -11.42 4.71
C SER A 17 -10.56 -10.42 4.83
N ILE A 18 -10.30 -9.11 4.89
CA ILE A 18 -11.31 -8.06 5.15
C ILE A 18 -11.13 -6.89 4.17
N LYS A 19 -12.21 -6.46 3.50
CA LYS A 19 -12.20 -5.36 2.51
C LYS A 19 -11.79 -4.00 3.12
N GLY A 20 -10.85 -3.33 2.48
CA GLY A 20 -10.35 -1.98 2.82
C GLY A 20 -11.08 -0.88 2.09
N VAL A 21 -11.28 0.28 2.74
CA VAL A 21 -11.83 1.46 2.07
C VAL A 21 -11.07 2.70 2.52
N PHE A 22 -10.50 3.42 1.55
CA PHE A 22 -10.11 4.82 1.70
C PHE A 22 -11.20 5.68 1.04
N SER A 23 -11.68 6.71 1.72
CA SER A 23 -12.68 7.62 1.17
C SER A 23 -12.53 9.02 1.74
N GLY A 24 -13.00 10.03 1.00
CA GLY A 24 -13.03 11.42 1.46
C GLY A 24 -12.69 12.40 0.35
N ASN A 25 -12.13 13.54 0.72
CA ASN A 25 -11.62 14.52 -0.23
C ASN A 25 -10.17 14.22 -0.55
N LEU A 26 -9.88 13.86 -1.81
CA LEU A 26 -8.53 13.67 -2.32
C LEU A 26 -8.39 14.46 -3.62
N SER A 27 -7.41 15.37 -3.66
CA SER A 27 -7.06 16.08 -4.89
C SER A 27 -6.50 15.08 -5.91
N LEU A 28 -7.01 15.09 -7.13
CA LEU A 28 -6.45 14.33 -8.25
C LEU A 28 -5.62 15.22 -9.18
N ASP A 29 -5.56 16.52 -8.89
CA ASP A 29 -4.78 17.48 -9.65
C ASP A 29 -3.30 17.15 -9.51
N ILE A 30 -2.66 16.81 -10.64
CA ILE A 30 -1.21 16.67 -10.74
C ILE A 30 -0.69 18.00 -11.25
N THR A 31 -0.04 18.78 -10.40
CA THR A 31 0.57 20.05 -10.82
C THR A 31 1.74 19.75 -11.75
N GLU A 32 1.69 20.22 -13.00
CA GLU A 32 2.83 20.11 -13.92
C GLU A 32 4.08 20.73 -13.29
N GLY A 33 5.19 19.98 -13.26
CA GLY A 33 6.43 20.42 -12.63
C GLY A 33 6.48 20.24 -11.11
N SER A 34 5.51 19.56 -10.49
CA SER A 34 5.63 19.11 -9.09
C SER A 34 6.86 18.20 -8.98
N LEU A 35 7.95 18.75 -8.47
CA LEU A 35 9.05 17.95 -7.93
C LEU A 35 8.41 16.96 -6.94
N TRP A 36 8.89 15.72 -6.88
CA TRP A 36 8.46 14.60 -6.01
C TRP A 36 8.26 14.89 -4.49
N LYS A 37 8.30 16.16 -4.08
CA LYS A 37 7.88 16.71 -2.80
C LYS A 37 6.39 17.04 -2.81
N LEU A 38 5.61 16.13 -2.22
CA LEU A 38 4.26 16.41 -1.73
C LEU A 38 4.30 17.61 -0.76
N LYS A 39 3.71 18.74 -1.14
CA LYS A 39 3.52 19.91 -0.26
C LYS A 39 2.12 19.88 0.33
N HIS A 40 2.00 20.20 1.62
CA HIS A 40 0.72 20.38 2.33
C HIS A 40 -0.31 19.23 2.22
N SER A 41 0.17 18.00 2.00
CA SER A 41 -0.68 16.81 1.90
C SER A 41 -0.86 16.12 3.26
N GLY A 42 -2.10 15.90 3.68
CA GLY A 42 -2.39 14.87 4.69
C GLY A 42 -2.12 13.46 4.14
N PHE A 43 -2.19 12.45 5.02
CA PHE A 43 -2.20 11.05 4.60
C PHE A 43 -3.34 10.29 5.28
N CYS A 44 -3.88 9.29 4.58
CA CYS A 44 -4.74 8.28 5.18
C CYS A 44 -4.07 6.92 5.04
N GLY A 45 -3.99 6.14 6.12
CA GLY A 45 -3.25 4.89 6.14
C GLY A 45 -4.00 3.75 6.80
N MET A 46 -3.79 2.54 6.28
CA MET A 46 -4.17 1.28 6.90
C MET A 46 -2.93 0.45 7.16
N ARG A 47 -2.86 -0.18 8.34
CA ARG A 47 -1.73 -1.03 8.75
C ARG A 47 -2.23 -2.36 9.26
N SER A 48 -1.45 -3.41 8.98
CA SER A 48 -1.62 -4.73 9.60
C SER A 48 -1.64 -4.65 11.12
N LYS A 49 -2.43 -5.53 11.77
CA LYS A 49 -2.48 -5.58 13.23
C LYS A 49 -1.10 -5.99 13.74
N LYS A 50 -0.59 -5.34 14.78
CA LYS A 50 0.61 -5.82 15.47
C LYS A 50 0.33 -7.23 15.99
N PHE A 51 1.24 -8.15 15.74
CA PHE A 51 1.24 -9.50 16.28
C PHE A 51 2.64 -9.85 16.77
N ASN A 52 2.75 -10.87 17.61
CA ASN A 52 4.05 -11.35 18.08
C ASN A 52 4.63 -12.29 17.03
N GLY A 53 5.64 -11.83 16.29
CA GLY A 53 6.27 -12.57 15.21
C GLY A 53 6.62 -11.68 14.01
N PHE A 54 6.94 -12.34 12.90
CA PHE A 54 7.23 -11.70 11.62
C PHE A 54 6.28 -12.23 10.54
N ILE A 55 6.03 -11.39 9.55
CA ILE A 55 5.51 -11.82 8.26
C ILE A 55 6.71 -12.35 7.48
N ASP A 56 6.67 -13.63 7.15
CA ASP A 56 7.68 -14.27 6.32
C ASP A 56 7.26 -14.18 4.84
N LEU A 57 8.01 -13.39 4.07
CA LEU A 57 7.86 -13.22 2.64
C LEU A 57 9.00 -13.82 1.83
N GLU A 58 9.90 -14.58 2.43
CA GLU A 58 11.10 -15.10 1.75
C GLU A 58 10.77 -15.96 0.52
N SER A 59 9.65 -16.68 0.58
CA SER A 59 9.17 -17.52 -0.53
C SER A 59 8.39 -16.75 -1.59
N TYR A 60 8.29 -15.43 -1.51
CA TYR A 60 7.51 -14.59 -2.43
C TYR A 60 8.36 -13.42 -2.93
N ASP A 61 8.08 -12.93 -4.14
CA ASP A 61 8.84 -11.84 -4.75
C ASP A 61 7.97 -10.64 -5.14
N THR A 62 6.65 -10.79 -5.08
CA THR A 62 5.69 -9.81 -5.57
C THR A 62 4.51 -9.68 -4.62
N LEU A 63 4.12 -8.44 -4.33
CA LEU A 63 2.86 -8.13 -3.68
C LEU A 63 1.85 -7.74 -4.74
N ALA A 64 0.75 -8.49 -4.82
CA ALA A 64 -0.39 -8.15 -5.66
C ALA A 64 -1.53 -7.62 -4.81
N MET A 65 -2.21 -6.59 -5.31
CA MET A 65 -3.42 -6.05 -4.70
C MET A 65 -4.51 -5.90 -5.74
N ARG A 66 -5.73 -6.29 -5.37
CA ARG A 66 -6.93 -5.99 -6.14
C ARG A 66 -7.61 -4.79 -5.53
N VAL A 67 -7.76 -3.75 -6.33
CA VAL A 67 -8.39 -2.49 -5.93
C VAL A 67 -9.57 -2.16 -6.83
N ARG A 68 -10.59 -1.51 -6.27
CA ARG A 68 -11.73 -0.96 -6.98
C ARG A 68 -11.80 0.54 -6.71
N GLY A 69 -11.67 1.33 -7.75
CA GLY A 69 -11.93 2.77 -7.79
C GLY A 69 -12.74 3.05 -9.05
N ASP A 70 -13.30 4.25 -9.23
CA ASP A 70 -13.93 4.73 -10.48
C ASP A 70 -15.02 3.84 -11.14
N GLY A 71 -15.49 2.80 -10.45
CA GLY A 71 -16.38 1.77 -11.01
C GLY A 71 -15.64 0.59 -11.66
N ARG A 72 -14.32 0.64 -11.84
CA ARG A 72 -13.51 -0.44 -12.42
C ARG A 72 -12.70 -1.19 -11.37
N CYS A 73 -12.18 -2.34 -11.77
CA CYS A 73 -11.37 -3.21 -10.95
C CYS A 73 -9.97 -3.33 -11.56
N TYR A 74 -8.94 -3.11 -10.75
CA TYR A 74 -7.55 -3.17 -11.16
C TYR A 74 -6.78 -4.15 -10.29
N ILE A 75 -5.80 -4.84 -10.89
CA ILE A 75 -4.77 -5.58 -10.17
C ILE A 75 -3.49 -4.78 -10.30
N SER A 76 -2.90 -4.41 -9.17
CA SER A 76 -1.60 -3.74 -9.11
C SER A 76 -0.60 -4.68 -8.45
N THR A 77 0.56 -4.85 -9.08
CA THR A 77 1.67 -5.70 -8.62
C THR A 77 2.87 -4.83 -8.29
N ILE A 78 3.47 -5.06 -7.13
CA ILE A 78 4.67 -4.37 -6.66
C ILE A 78 5.71 -5.43 -6.33
N PRO A 79 6.78 -5.56 -7.12
CA PRO A 79 7.89 -6.44 -6.78
C PRO A 79 8.58 -5.99 -5.48
N LEU A 80 8.94 -6.94 -4.62
CA LEU A 80 9.56 -6.65 -3.33
C LEU A 80 10.93 -5.95 -3.49
N HIS A 81 11.67 -6.25 -4.55
CA HIS A 81 12.96 -5.61 -4.85
C HIS A 81 12.83 -4.12 -5.24
N GLN A 82 11.63 -3.62 -5.54
CA GLN A 82 11.38 -2.20 -5.83
C GLN A 82 11.13 -1.37 -4.56
N TYR A 83 11.07 -2.00 -3.39
CA TYR A 83 10.93 -1.27 -2.13
C TYR A 83 12.19 -0.46 -1.82
N VAL A 84 12.00 0.80 -1.49
CA VAL A 84 13.08 1.72 -1.10
C VAL A 84 12.96 2.10 0.37
N ALA A 85 14.11 2.22 1.04
CA ALA A 85 14.17 2.69 2.41
C ALA A 85 13.71 4.16 2.50
N LYS A 86 12.87 4.45 3.48
CA LYS A 86 12.41 5.81 3.78
C LYS A 86 12.70 6.20 5.23
N TYR A 87 13.12 7.44 5.43
CA TYR A 87 13.24 8.06 6.75
C TYR A 87 12.49 9.39 6.77
N LYS A 88 11.57 9.55 7.74
CA LYS A 88 10.72 10.76 7.90
C LYS A 88 10.11 11.24 6.57
N GLY A 89 9.59 10.30 5.76
CA GLY A 89 8.92 10.58 4.48
C GLY A 89 9.85 10.81 3.29
N ARG A 90 11.17 10.72 3.45
CA ARG A 90 12.15 10.88 2.37
C ARG A 90 12.77 9.54 1.99
N VAL A 91 12.93 9.30 0.70
CA VAL A 91 13.72 8.17 0.19
C VAL A 91 15.18 8.38 0.58
N ILE A 92 15.79 7.35 1.13
CA ILE A 92 17.22 7.33 1.45
C ILE A 92 17.91 6.68 0.26
N SER A 93 18.99 7.29 -0.23
CA SER A 93 19.74 6.80 -1.39
C SER A 93 20.66 5.61 -1.09
N SER A 94 20.63 5.08 0.14
CA SER A 94 21.37 3.88 0.49
C SER A 94 20.66 2.66 -0.07
N GLU A 95 21.39 1.80 -0.79
CA GLU A 95 20.95 0.44 -1.03
C GLU A 95 20.80 -0.25 0.33
N THR A 96 19.55 -0.35 0.78
CA THR A 96 19.20 -1.06 2.01
C THR A 96 18.13 -2.03 1.63
N GLU A 97 18.53 -3.29 1.52
CA GLU A 97 17.65 -4.38 1.17
C GLU A 97 16.71 -4.69 2.34
N MET A 98 15.43 -4.90 2.04
CA MET A 98 14.47 -5.40 3.01
C MET A 98 14.79 -6.86 3.32
N ASN A 99 14.80 -7.26 4.59
CA ASN A 99 14.79 -8.68 4.95
C ASN A 99 13.37 -9.25 4.82
N PRO A 100 13.08 -10.10 3.80
CA PRO A 100 11.72 -10.56 3.52
C PRO A 100 11.19 -11.53 4.58
N SER A 101 12.05 -12.31 5.26
CA SER A 101 11.64 -13.25 6.31
C SER A 101 11.30 -12.56 7.64
N ARG A 102 11.63 -11.27 7.80
CA ARG A 102 11.47 -10.50 9.05
C ARG A 102 10.65 -9.23 8.91
N VAL A 103 9.59 -9.26 8.09
CA VAL A 103 8.70 -8.12 7.92
C VAL A 103 7.82 -7.94 9.16
N VAL A 104 7.97 -6.81 9.85
CA VAL A 104 7.25 -6.53 11.11
C VAL A 104 5.79 -6.16 10.88
N ALA A 105 5.52 -5.40 9.81
CA ALA A 105 4.18 -4.98 9.45
C ALA A 105 4.17 -4.44 8.02
N MET A 106 3.04 -4.61 7.37
CA MET A 106 2.73 -3.92 6.11
C MET A 106 1.67 -2.84 6.34
N ALA A 107 1.80 -1.76 5.57
CA ALA A 107 0.87 -0.65 5.56
C ALA A 107 0.70 -0.11 4.14
N LEU A 108 -0.50 0.36 3.85
CA LEU A 108 -0.82 1.13 2.64
C LEU A 108 -1.25 2.52 3.08
N SER A 109 -0.75 3.54 2.40
CA SER A 109 -1.10 4.95 2.64
C SER A 109 -1.46 5.63 1.34
N VAL A 110 -2.53 6.40 1.33
CA VAL A 110 -2.94 7.27 0.23
C VAL A 110 -2.58 8.70 0.59
N ASN A 111 -1.86 9.37 -0.31
CA ASN A 111 -1.47 10.77 -0.22
C ASN A 111 -1.82 11.43 -1.55
N ALA A 112 -2.20 12.70 -1.52
CA ALA A 112 -2.30 13.52 -2.71
C ALA A 112 -1.69 14.89 -2.45
N GLU A 113 -1.00 15.43 -3.44
CA GLU A 113 -0.57 16.82 -3.40
C GLU A 113 -1.80 17.72 -3.50
N ARG A 114 -1.76 18.83 -2.77
CA ARG A 114 -2.75 19.89 -2.95
C ARG A 114 -2.13 21.24 -2.68
N ASP A 115 -2.31 22.16 -3.61
CA ASP A 115 -1.90 23.56 -3.47
C ASP A 115 -2.97 24.41 -2.78
N VAL A 116 -3.52 23.92 -1.66
CA VAL A 116 -4.55 24.68 -0.90
C VAL A 116 -4.21 24.65 0.58
N ARG A 117 -4.10 25.85 1.19
CA ARG A 117 -3.67 26.06 2.59
C ARG A 117 -4.68 25.60 3.64
N VAL A 118 -5.91 25.27 3.23
CA VAL A 118 -6.99 24.88 4.14
C VAL A 118 -7.19 23.36 4.07
N PRO A 119 -6.98 22.62 5.17
CA PRO A 119 -7.34 21.22 5.25
C PRO A 119 -8.86 21.05 5.00
N ILE A 120 -9.23 20.25 4.01
CA ILE A 120 -10.61 19.81 3.85
C ILE A 120 -10.69 18.39 4.41
N SER A 121 -11.54 18.22 5.43
CA SER A 121 -11.88 16.94 6.01
C SER A 121 -13.36 16.66 5.78
N GLY A 122 -13.75 15.39 5.87
CA GLY A 122 -15.13 14.96 5.66
C GLY A 122 -15.34 14.18 4.36
N PRO A 123 -16.60 13.83 4.06
CA PRO A 123 -16.97 13.08 2.86
C PRO A 123 -16.54 13.80 1.58
N GLY A 124 -16.16 13.04 0.57
CA GLY A 124 -15.82 13.55 -0.77
C GLY A 124 -15.87 12.41 -1.78
N ASP A 125 -15.68 12.75 -3.04
CA ASP A 125 -15.92 11.82 -4.16
C ASP A 125 -14.83 10.75 -4.33
N PHE A 126 -13.69 10.92 -3.66
CA PHE A 126 -12.66 9.90 -3.69
C PHE A 126 -13.10 8.68 -2.88
N ARG A 127 -13.02 7.51 -3.53
CA ARG A 127 -13.23 6.21 -2.92
C ARG A 127 -12.32 5.18 -3.58
N LEU A 128 -11.52 4.50 -2.76
CA LEU A 128 -10.67 3.39 -3.17
C LEU A 128 -10.92 2.20 -2.25
N GLU A 129 -11.44 1.11 -2.80
CA GLU A 129 -11.66 -0.13 -2.10
C GLU A 129 -10.52 -1.11 -2.36
N ILE A 130 -10.08 -1.82 -1.32
CA ILE A 130 -9.11 -2.91 -1.38
C ILE A 130 -9.89 -4.20 -1.19
N ASP A 131 -9.95 -5.03 -2.22
CA ASP A 131 -10.59 -6.34 -2.12
C ASP A 131 -9.64 -7.34 -1.43
N TRP A 132 -8.38 -7.41 -1.87
CA TRP A 132 -7.36 -8.27 -1.26
C TRP A 132 -5.94 -7.75 -1.54
N ILE A 133 -5.00 -8.19 -0.69
CA ILE A 133 -3.55 -8.09 -0.90
C ILE A 133 -2.98 -9.48 -0.67
N LYS A 134 -2.15 -9.95 -1.59
CA LYS A 134 -1.51 -11.27 -1.58
C LYS A 134 -0.03 -11.15 -1.88
N ALA A 135 0.78 -12.03 -1.31
CA ALA A 135 2.14 -12.29 -1.75
C ALA A 135 2.11 -13.43 -2.76
N LEU A 136 2.76 -13.21 -3.90
CA LEU A 136 2.83 -14.13 -5.03
C LEU A 136 4.31 -14.40 -5.34
N ARG A 137 4.58 -15.54 -5.96
CA ARG A 137 5.81 -15.75 -6.72
C ARG A 137 5.59 -15.28 -8.15
N THR A 138 6.64 -14.79 -8.82
CA THR A 138 6.58 -14.39 -10.23
C THR A 138 6.05 -15.52 -11.10
N THR A 139 6.37 -16.77 -10.77
CA THR A 139 5.85 -17.97 -11.43
C THR A 139 4.35 -18.18 -11.28
N ASP A 140 3.70 -17.58 -10.28
CA ASP A 140 2.24 -17.66 -10.10
C ASP A 140 1.49 -16.65 -11.00
N LEU A 141 2.20 -15.79 -11.73
CA LEU A 141 1.65 -14.76 -12.63
C LEU A 141 1.68 -15.14 -14.12
N ILE A 142 2.23 -16.31 -14.46
CA ILE A 142 2.42 -16.81 -15.84
C ILE A 142 1.54 -18.04 -16.08
#